data_AF-A0A2E2Q8H1-F1
#
_entry.id   AF-A0A2E2Q8H1-F1
#
_cell.length_a   1.000
_cell.length_b   1.000
_cell.length_c   1.000
_cell.angle_alpha   90.00
_cell.angle_beta   90.00
_cell.angle_gamma   90.00
#
_symmetry.space_group_name_H-M   'P 1'
#
loop_
_entity.id
_entity.type
_entity.pdbx_description
1 polymer ?
#
loop_
_entity_poly.entity_id
_entity_poly.type
_entity_poly.pdbx_seq_one_letter_code
_entity_poly.pdbx_strand_id
1 'polypeptide(L)'
;MSKFDNNQLSLNDNGEILWQSVKNNPLPGVPVAKIVKGDALFEPNVALLEAEWESDDLKEASEKHLNRWLNQHITEKLELLTALDDPNLTGAPAEICKKLHAAMGVVPRAELEDQIAALDEQGRSQLRFKKIRLGPILAFIPLLNKPAAIRLRAILWAIWHGHDLPVQLPADGIVSENIEGKQIDKDLYQMIGYPVYGPRAMRIDMLDRVVVDIYDSSKDWKFQAKHQYCEWLGCTIEDLYKILEALGHKRIVSDEQASEESGAEPEKANGAEEVPSGEKVEGGTGLPGLDMFELRRGKMSGKAKEKPKFSKPKARKPKKGDKAKGKPNGKSGGKPKSQAPKSITVSIKGDQDDNSDSPFAVLEQLKNK
;
A
#
# COMPACT_ATOMS: atom_id res chain seq x y z
N MET A 1 21.27 7.32 35.28
CA MET A 1 21.22 7.50 33.81
C MET A 1 21.22 6.12 33.18
N SER A 2 20.38 5.86 32.17
CA SER A 2 20.36 4.55 31.49
C SER A 2 21.69 4.30 30.78
N LYS A 3 22.09 3.02 30.68
CA LYS A 3 23.32 2.57 30.01
C LYS A 3 23.27 2.67 28.48
N PHE A 4 22.07 2.68 27.89
CA PHE A 4 21.88 2.60 26.43
C PHE A 4 21.80 3.99 25.75
N ASP A 5 22.36 4.10 24.54
CA ASP A 5 22.15 5.21 23.60
C ASP A 5 21.17 4.77 22.49
N ASN A 6 20.22 5.63 22.14
CA ASN A 6 19.16 5.36 21.16
C ASN A 6 19.70 5.00 19.77
N ASN A 7 20.83 5.59 19.37
CA ASN A 7 21.45 5.34 18.07
C ASN A 7 22.16 3.97 17.99
N GLN A 8 22.27 3.27 19.11
CA GLN A 8 22.92 1.96 19.23
C GLN A 8 21.92 0.83 19.45
N LEU A 9 20.62 1.13 19.45
CA LEU A 9 19.55 0.17 19.65
C LEU A 9 18.93 -0.22 18.31
N SER A 10 18.61 -1.49 18.17
CA SER A 10 17.89 -2.04 17.01
C SER A 10 16.96 -3.17 17.43
N LEU A 11 15.95 -3.47 16.62
CA LEU A 11 15.00 -4.56 16.83
C LEU A 11 15.19 -5.60 15.74
N ASN A 12 15.34 -6.87 16.12
CA ASN A 12 15.41 -8.00 15.19
C ASN A 12 14.05 -8.72 15.04
N ASP A 13 14.02 -9.70 14.14
CA ASP A 13 12.80 -10.44 13.80
C ASP A 13 12.33 -11.41 14.91
N ASN A 14 13.20 -11.71 15.88
CA ASN A 14 12.88 -12.50 17.07
C ASN A 14 12.17 -11.67 18.16
N GLY A 15 11.98 -10.37 17.93
CA GLY A 15 11.43 -9.45 18.92
C GLY A 15 12.43 -9.05 20.00
N GLU A 16 13.73 -9.16 19.73
CA GLU A 16 14.79 -8.80 20.67
C GLU A 16 15.34 -7.41 20.35
N ILE A 17 15.50 -6.61 21.41
CA ILE A 17 16.20 -5.33 21.35
C ILE A 17 17.69 -5.61 21.49
N LEU A 18 18.44 -5.29 20.45
CA LEU A 18 19.89 -5.44 20.38
C LEU A 18 20.57 -4.11 20.67
N TRP A 19 21.62 -4.14 21.49
CA TRP A 19 22.48 -2.99 21.76
C TRP A 19 23.88 -3.20 21.16
N GLN A 20 24.39 -2.18 20.48
CA GLN A 20 25.75 -2.15 19.95
C GLN A 20 26.66 -1.27 20.82
N SER A 21 27.71 -1.86 21.39
CA SER A 21 28.69 -1.09 22.20
C SER A 21 29.48 -0.07 21.37
N VAL A 22 29.74 -0.36 20.08
CA VAL A 22 30.47 0.52 19.17
C VAL A 22 29.49 1.09 18.15
N LYS A 23 29.49 2.42 18.01
CA LYS A 23 28.65 3.12 17.04
C LYS A 23 29.04 2.69 15.61
N ASN A 24 28.05 2.43 14.76
CA ASN A 24 28.21 2.01 13.35
C ASN A 24 28.90 0.64 13.16
N ASN A 25 28.83 -0.27 14.13
CA ASN A 25 29.33 -1.63 13.95
C ASN A 25 28.42 -2.39 12.95
N PRO A 26 28.97 -3.02 11.89
CA PRO A 26 28.19 -3.83 10.96
C PRO A 26 27.67 -5.14 11.57
N LEU A 27 28.23 -5.59 12.70
CA LEU A 27 27.78 -6.81 13.36
C LEU A 27 26.47 -6.60 14.12
N PRO A 28 25.58 -7.62 14.19
CA PRO A 28 24.39 -7.55 15.02
C PRO A 28 24.79 -7.27 16.48
N GLY A 29 24.02 -6.40 17.14
CA GLY A 29 24.23 -6.05 18.55
C GLY A 29 23.96 -7.24 19.47
N VAL A 30 24.30 -7.05 20.75
CA VAL A 30 24.01 -8.05 21.80
C VAL A 30 22.57 -7.85 22.26
N PRO A 31 21.76 -8.92 22.38
CA PRO A 31 20.39 -8.79 22.88
C PRO A 31 20.40 -8.36 24.35
N VAL A 32 19.64 -7.31 24.66
CA VAL A 32 19.53 -6.75 26.02
C VAL A 32 18.11 -6.83 26.58
N ALA A 33 17.11 -6.98 25.71
CA ALA A 33 15.72 -7.11 26.11
C ALA A 33 14.90 -7.82 25.02
N LYS A 34 13.71 -8.27 25.38
CA LYS A 34 12.71 -8.83 24.47
C LYS A 34 11.41 -8.04 24.58
N ILE A 35 10.73 -7.86 23.45
CA ILE A 35 9.40 -7.26 23.42
C ILE A 35 8.38 -8.30 23.90
N VAL A 36 7.48 -7.86 24.77
CA VAL A 36 6.38 -8.65 25.31
C VAL A 36 5.06 -7.92 25.12
N LYS A 37 3.95 -8.65 25.25
CA LYS A 37 2.60 -8.08 25.10
C LYS A 37 2.38 -6.99 26.15
N GLY A 38 1.95 -5.81 25.69
CA GLY A 38 1.53 -4.71 26.54
C GLY A 38 0.01 -4.52 26.53
N ASP A 39 -0.44 -3.32 26.89
CA ASP A 39 -1.86 -3.02 27.11
C ASP A 39 -2.63 -2.80 25.81
N ALA A 40 -1.94 -2.39 24.74
CA ALA A 40 -2.52 -2.18 23.41
C ALA A 40 -1.62 -2.73 22.30
N LEU A 41 -2.21 -2.95 21.12
CA LEU A 41 -1.54 -3.55 19.95
C LEU A 41 -0.26 -2.81 19.50
N PHE A 42 -0.25 -1.48 19.64
CA PHE A 42 0.90 -0.62 19.28
C PHE A 42 1.68 -0.13 20.52
N GLU A 43 1.34 -0.63 21.70
CA GLU A 43 1.99 -0.29 22.97
C GLU A 43 2.51 -1.56 23.65
N PRO A 44 3.47 -2.29 23.03
CA PRO A 44 4.09 -3.43 23.66
C PRO A 44 5.03 -2.97 24.79
N ASN A 45 5.33 -3.90 25.70
CA ASN A 45 6.26 -3.66 26.80
C ASN A 45 7.62 -4.32 26.52
N VAL A 46 8.64 -3.91 27.26
CA VAL A 46 9.97 -4.48 27.21
C VAL A 46 10.25 -5.32 28.45
N ALA A 47 10.68 -6.57 28.25
CA ALA A 47 11.23 -7.42 29.29
C ALA A 47 12.76 -7.48 29.15
N LEU A 48 13.50 -6.99 30.15
CA LEU A 48 14.96 -7.07 30.17
C LEU A 48 15.42 -8.53 30.20
N LEU A 49 16.43 -8.86 29.42
CA LEU A 49 17.09 -10.16 29.54
C LEU A 49 17.92 -10.20 30.82
N GLU A 50 18.08 -11.39 31.40
CA GLU A 50 18.86 -11.58 32.61
C GLU A 50 20.30 -11.12 32.37
N ALA A 51 20.65 -10.01 33.01
CA ALA A 51 21.98 -9.46 33.06
C ALA A 51 22.33 -9.22 34.53
N GLU A 52 23.61 -9.29 34.85
CA GLU A 52 24.11 -8.81 36.15
C GLU A 52 23.98 -7.28 36.18
N TRP A 53 22.94 -6.78 36.86
CA TRP A 53 22.72 -5.36 37.07
C TRP A 53 23.40 -4.92 38.36
N GLU A 54 24.11 -3.80 38.31
CA GLU A 54 24.82 -3.23 39.47
C GLU A 54 23.87 -2.75 40.57
N SER A 55 22.64 -2.35 40.22
CA SER A 55 21.58 -1.99 41.16
C SER A 55 20.18 -2.12 40.53
N ASP A 56 19.16 -2.27 41.38
CA ASP A 56 17.75 -2.27 40.96
C ASP A 56 17.33 -0.94 40.33
N ASP A 57 17.84 0.19 40.82
CA ASP A 57 17.57 1.52 40.26
C ASP A 57 18.05 1.63 38.80
N LEU A 58 19.21 1.04 38.47
CA LEU A 58 19.74 1.02 37.11
C LEU A 58 18.93 0.13 36.18
N LYS A 59 18.43 -1.00 36.70
CA LYS A 59 17.53 -1.90 35.97
C LYS A 59 16.24 -1.19 35.61
N GLU A 60 15.56 -0.58 36.57
CA GLU A 60 14.30 0.16 36.34
C GLU A 60 14.50 1.36 35.39
N ALA A 61 15.60 2.10 35.56
CA ALA A 61 15.93 3.21 34.66
C ALA A 61 16.18 2.76 33.22
N SER A 62 16.78 1.58 33.03
CA SER A 62 17.06 1.02 31.71
C SER A 62 15.80 0.47 31.05
N GLU A 63 14.94 -0.21 31.81
CA GLU A 63 13.63 -0.68 31.33
C GLU A 63 12.75 0.49 30.86
N LYS A 64 12.64 1.56 31.65
CA LYS A 64 11.91 2.79 31.26
C LYS A 64 12.49 3.41 30.00
N HIS A 65 13.81 3.37 29.83
CA HIS A 65 14.46 3.90 28.64
C HIS A 65 14.14 3.06 27.40
N LEU A 66 14.28 1.74 27.48
CA LEU A 66 13.99 0.85 26.36
C LEU A 66 12.51 0.90 25.95
N ASN A 67 11.58 1.00 26.91
CA ASN A 67 10.16 1.21 26.60
C ASN A 67 9.93 2.52 25.83
N ARG A 68 10.57 3.63 26.25
CA ARG A 68 10.49 4.91 25.52
C ARG A 68 11.07 4.79 24.11
N TRP A 69 12.23 4.16 23.97
CA TRP A 69 12.85 3.93 22.66
C TRP A 69 11.96 3.08 21.77
N LEU A 70 11.36 2.01 22.30
CA LEU A 70 10.47 1.13 21.54
C LEU A 70 9.23 1.87 21.05
N ASN A 71 8.58 2.67 21.90
CA ASN A 71 7.43 3.48 21.52
C ASN A 71 7.78 4.49 20.43
N GLN A 72 8.96 5.13 20.54
CA GLN A 72 9.47 6.03 19.50
C GLN A 72 9.73 5.27 18.20
N HIS A 73 10.39 4.11 18.26
CA HIS A 73 10.69 3.27 17.11
C HIS A 73 9.40 2.84 16.38
N ILE A 74 8.38 2.41 17.12
CA ILE A 74 7.07 2.05 16.57
C ILE A 74 6.41 3.24 15.90
N THR A 75 6.40 4.39 16.57
CA THR A 75 5.82 5.63 16.03
C THR A 75 6.51 6.09 14.75
N GLU A 76 7.84 5.99 14.67
CA GLU A 76 8.61 6.37 13.47
C GLU A 76 8.40 5.39 12.30
N LYS A 77 8.38 4.08 12.57
CA LYS A 77 8.25 3.06 11.50
C LYS A 77 6.81 2.89 11.03
N LEU A 78 5.84 3.12 11.91
CA LEU A 78 4.40 2.97 11.65
C LEU A 78 3.66 4.32 11.74
N GLU A 79 4.34 5.43 11.46
CA GLU A 79 3.79 6.80 11.56
C GLU A 79 2.41 6.94 10.93
N LEU A 80 2.22 6.40 9.72
CA LEU A 80 0.94 6.52 9.00
C LEU A 80 -0.18 5.73 9.66
N LEU A 81 0.16 4.66 10.38
CA LEU A 81 -0.81 3.83 11.08
C LEU A 81 -1.17 4.48 12.42
N THR A 82 -0.19 4.88 13.22
CA THR A 82 -0.43 5.58 14.51
C THR A 82 -1.15 6.91 14.30
N ALA A 83 -0.86 7.62 13.21
CA ALA A 83 -1.56 8.86 12.85
C ALA A 83 -3.04 8.66 12.47
N LEU A 84 -3.55 7.43 12.35
CA LEU A 84 -4.98 7.19 12.13
C LEU A 84 -5.82 7.46 13.38
N ASP A 85 -5.23 7.38 14.58
CA ASP A 85 -5.89 7.75 15.83
C ASP A 85 -5.89 9.28 16.01
N ASP A 86 -6.69 9.95 15.18
CA ASP A 86 -6.78 11.40 15.12
C ASP A 86 -8.09 11.91 15.76
N PRO A 87 -8.03 12.57 16.93
CA PRO A 87 -9.22 13.06 17.62
C PRO A 87 -9.94 14.20 16.86
N ASN A 88 -9.28 14.80 15.85
CA ASN A 88 -9.90 15.85 15.03
C ASN A 88 -10.76 15.28 13.90
N LEU A 89 -10.64 13.98 13.59
CA LEU A 89 -11.52 13.34 12.62
C LEU A 89 -12.85 13.01 13.27
N THR A 90 -13.94 13.31 12.56
CA THR A 90 -15.31 12.97 12.98
C THR A 90 -16.08 12.33 11.83
N GLY A 91 -17.16 11.61 12.15
CA GLY A 91 -18.03 10.96 11.16
C GLY A 91 -17.35 9.81 10.39
N ALA A 92 -17.77 9.61 9.14
CA ALA A 92 -17.34 8.48 8.31
C ALA A 92 -15.80 8.35 8.12
N PRO A 93 -15.03 9.44 7.90
CA PRO A 93 -13.57 9.35 7.84
C PRO A 93 -12.95 8.79 9.12
N ALA A 94 -13.44 9.22 10.29
CA ALA A 94 -12.95 8.75 11.58
C ALA A 94 -13.22 7.26 11.78
N GLU A 95 -14.42 6.79 11.40
CA GLU A 95 -14.75 5.36 11.47
C GLU A 95 -13.88 4.50 10.55
N ILE A 96 -13.60 4.98 9.34
CA ILE A 96 -12.68 4.31 8.41
C ILE A 96 -11.27 4.23 9.01
N CYS A 97 -10.76 5.34 9.54
CA CYS A 97 -9.44 5.38 10.19
C CYS A 97 -9.37 4.43 11.39
N LYS A 98 -10.40 4.39 12.25
CA LYS A 98 -10.46 3.46 13.40
C LYS A 98 -10.46 1.99 12.96
N LYS A 99 -11.25 1.64 11.95
CA LYS A 99 -11.28 0.28 11.39
C LYS A 99 -9.91 -0.10 10.79
N LEU A 100 -9.30 0.79 10.02
CA LEU A 100 -7.96 0.57 9.46
C LEU A 100 -6.89 0.44 10.54
N HIS A 101 -6.94 1.27 11.60
CA HIS A 101 -6.02 1.21 12.73
C HIS A 101 -6.11 -0.15 13.45
N ALA A 102 -7.32 -0.60 13.76
CA ALA A 102 -7.56 -1.89 14.40
C ALA A 102 -7.11 -3.08 13.54
N ALA A 103 -7.26 -2.98 12.21
CA ALA A 103 -6.80 -4.00 11.26
C ALA A 103 -5.33 -3.82 10.81
N MET A 104 -4.57 -2.98 11.51
CA MET A 104 -3.16 -2.64 11.22
C MET A 104 -2.88 -2.21 9.77
N GLY A 105 -3.85 -1.57 9.14
CA GLY A 105 -3.69 -0.84 7.89
C GLY A 105 -4.30 -1.49 6.65
N VAL A 106 -4.97 -2.64 6.75
CA VAL A 106 -5.66 -3.29 5.62
C VAL A 106 -7.05 -3.77 6.04
N VAL A 107 -8.09 -3.32 5.34
CA VAL A 107 -9.50 -3.71 5.61
C VAL A 107 -10.20 -4.08 4.31
N PRO A 108 -11.03 -5.14 4.27
CA PRO A 108 -11.91 -5.41 3.15
C PRO A 108 -12.86 -4.24 2.88
N ARG A 109 -12.91 -3.76 1.63
CA ARG A 109 -13.76 -2.61 1.25
C ARG A 109 -15.24 -2.88 1.58
N ALA A 110 -15.66 -4.13 1.50
CA ALA A 110 -17.02 -4.56 1.85
C ALA A 110 -17.43 -4.19 3.28
N GLU A 111 -16.49 -4.16 4.23
CA GLU A 111 -16.74 -3.77 5.63
C GLU A 111 -16.85 -2.26 5.83
N LEU A 112 -16.53 -1.48 4.79
CA LEU A 112 -16.55 -0.02 4.80
C LEU A 112 -17.65 0.55 3.91
N GLU A 113 -18.55 -0.27 3.36
CA GLU A 113 -19.56 0.17 2.38
C GLU A 113 -20.41 1.34 2.90
N ASP A 114 -20.92 1.24 4.14
CA ASP A 114 -21.75 2.28 4.75
C ASP A 114 -20.98 3.58 4.97
N GLN A 115 -19.75 3.49 5.49
CA GLN A 115 -18.90 4.65 5.70
C GLN A 115 -18.52 5.30 4.37
N ILE A 116 -18.16 4.52 3.36
CA ILE A 116 -17.80 5.01 2.03
C ILE A 116 -18.99 5.71 1.37
N ALA A 117 -20.21 5.20 1.56
CA ALA A 117 -21.44 5.83 1.07
C ALA A 117 -21.72 7.16 1.78
N ALA A 118 -21.38 7.28 3.06
CA ALA A 118 -21.54 8.50 3.86
C ALA A 118 -20.42 9.54 3.66
N LEU A 119 -19.36 9.23 2.92
CA LEU A 119 -18.27 10.19 2.67
C LEU A 119 -18.71 11.34 1.75
N ASP A 120 -18.42 12.57 2.18
CA ASP A 120 -18.50 13.80 1.40
C ASP A 120 -17.14 14.16 0.77
N GLU A 121 -17.02 15.35 0.17
CA GLU A 121 -15.78 15.79 -0.46
C GLU A 121 -14.66 16.06 0.55
N GLN A 122 -15.01 16.68 1.69
CA GLN A 122 -14.07 16.98 2.77
C GLN A 122 -13.52 15.69 3.37
N GLY A 123 -14.39 14.72 3.68
CA GLY A 123 -13.99 13.42 4.22
C GLY A 123 -13.09 12.64 3.27
N ARG A 124 -13.39 12.65 1.95
CA ARG A 124 -12.47 12.07 0.95
C ARG A 124 -11.11 12.78 0.94
N SER A 125 -11.07 14.09 1.12
CA SER A 125 -9.83 14.86 1.19
C SER A 125 -8.99 14.49 2.41
N GLN A 126 -9.63 14.32 3.57
CA GLN A 126 -8.98 13.87 4.80
C GLN A 126 -8.35 12.49 4.65
N LEU A 127 -9.07 11.52 4.05
CA LEU A 127 -8.52 10.17 3.80
C LEU A 127 -7.31 10.21 2.85
N ARG A 128 -7.36 11.04 1.79
CA ARG A 128 -6.21 11.24 0.89
C ARG A 128 -5.00 11.83 1.61
N PHE A 129 -5.22 12.77 2.53
CA PHE A 129 -4.15 13.36 3.35
C PHE A 129 -3.48 12.29 4.22
N LYS A 130 -4.27 11.42 4.85
CA LYS A 130 -3.80 10.25 5.62
C LYS A 130 -3.23 9.11 4.75
N LYS A 131 -3.07 9.31 3.44
CA LYS A 131 -2.52 8.32 2.49
C LYS A 131 -3.31 7.02 2.41
N ILE A 132 -4.60 7.05 2.75
CA ILE A 132 -5.49 5.90 2.64
C ILE A 132 -5.95 5.77 1.19
N ARG A 133 -5.79 4.57 0.63
CA ARG A 133 -6.31 4.17 -0.68
C ARG A 133 -7.57 3.34 -0.48
N LEU A 134 -8.67 3.78 -1.09
CA LEU A 134 -9.93 3.03 -1.16
C LEU A 134 -9.99 2.25 -2.48
N GLY A 135 -9.27 1.13 -2.52
CA GLY A 135 -9.24 0.23 -3.67
C GLY A 135 -10.57 -0.47 -3.93
N PRO A 136 -10.78 -1.13 -5.09
CA PRO A 136 -12.06 -1.76 -5.42
C PRO A 136 -12.46 -2.89 -4.48
N ILE A 137 -11.49 -3.61 -3.92
CA ILE A 137 -11.70 -4.75 -3.02
C ILE A 137 -11.19 -4.52 -1.60
N LEU A 138 -10.14 -3.71 -1.41
CA LEU A 138 -9.46 -3.49 -0.15
C LEU A 138 -9.24 -1.98 0.07
N ALA A 139 -9.34 -1.54 1.31
CA ALA A 139 -8.85 -0.23 1.76
C ALA A 139 -7.52 -0.43 2.48
N PHE A 140 -6.50 0.36 2.15
CA PHE A 140 -5.16 0.18 2.72
C PHE A 140 -4.29 1.43 2.63
N ILE A 141 -3.13 1.42 3.31
CA ILE A 141 -2.11 2.47 3.22
C ILE A 141 -0.91 1.94 2.42
N PRO A 142 -0.67 2.40 1.16
CA PRO A 142 0.35 1.84 0.28
C PRO A 142 1.78 1.87 0.86
N LEU A 143 2.10 2.88 1.67
CA LEU A 143 3.43 3.05 2.24
C LEU A 143 3.77 2.03 3.34
N LEU A 144 2.78 1.28 3.85
CA LEU A 144 3.00 0.19 4.80
C LEU A 144 3.54 -1.10 4.15
N ASN A 145 3.62 -1.15 2.81
CA ASN A 145 4.21 -2.29 2.07
C ASN A 145 5.75 -2.27 2.06
N LYS A 146 6.38 -1.37 2.82
CA LYS A 146 7.84 -1.34 3.01
C LYS A 146 8.27 -2.47 3.95
N PRO A 147 9.40 -3.16 3.69
CA PRO A 147 9.83 -4.31 4.50
C PRO A 147 9.92 -4.03 6.00
N ALA A 148 10.45 -2.87 6.40
CA ALA A 148 10.54 -2.50 7.82
C ALA A 148 9.17 -2.40 8.51
N ALA A 149 8.16 -1.84 7.82
CA ALA A 149 6.81 -1.72 8.36
C ALA A 149 6.09 -3.07 8.36
N ILE A 150 6.34 -3.93 7.36
CA ILE A 150 5.84 -5.31 7.31
C ILE A 150 6.36 -6.10 8.52
N ARG A 151 7.68 -6.15 8.71
CA ARG A 151 8.31 -6.90 9.80
C ARG A 151 7.83 -6.44 11.16
N LEU A 152 7.82 -5.13 11.40
CA LEU A 152 7.38 -4.60 12.68
C LEU A 152 5.90 -4.89 12.96
N ARG A 153 5.01 -4.70 11.97
CA ARG A 153 3.59 -5.06 12.15
C ARG A 153 3.42 -6.55 12.45
N ALA A 154 4.18 -7.41 11.78
CA ALA A 154 4.14 -8.84 12.00
C ALA A 154 4.59 -9.23 13.42
N ILE A 155 5.66 -8.60 13.93
CA ILE A 155 6.14 -8.79 15.31
C ILE A 155 5.06 -8.38 16.32
N LEU A 156 4.49 -7.17 16.16
CA LEU A 156 3.46 -6.65 17.08
C LEU A 156 2.21 -7.54 17.08
N TRP A 157 1.77 -7.97 15.88
CA TRP A 157 0.64 -8.87 15.74
C TRP A 157 0.89 -10.21 16.41
N ALA A 158 2.06 -10.82 16.17
CA ALA A 158 2.41 -12.12 16.75
C ALA A 158 2.40 -12.06 18.28
N ILE A 159 3.04 -11.05 18.86
CA ILE A 159 3.08 -10.85 20.31
C ILE A 159 1.67 -10.62 20.88
N TRP A 160 0.85 -9.83 20.19
CA TRP A 160 -0.51 -9.54 20.64
C TRP A 160 -1.41 -10.79 20.66
N HIS A 161 -1.28 -11.64 19.65
CA HIS A 161 -2.05 -12.87 19.46
C HIS A 161 -1.41 -14.11 20.11
N GLY A 162 -0.22 -13.99 20.68
CA GLY A 162 0.47 -15.09 21.38
C GLY A 162 1.13 -16.11 20.44
N HIS A 163 1.52 -15.69 19.24
CA HIS A 163 2.32 -16.50 18.32
C HIS A 163 3.81 -16.37 18.61
N ASP A 164 4.56 -17.42 18.28
CA ASP A 164 6.02 -17.43 18.38
C ASP A 164 6.67 -16.55 17.32
N LEU A 165 7.84 -16.01 17.65
CA LEU A 165 8.71 -15.26 16.75
C LEU A 165 9.94 -16.10 16.36
N PRO A 166 10.48 -15.95 15.14
CA PRO A 166 9.97 -15.07 14.08
C PRO A 166 8.76 -15.68 13.35
N VAL A 167 7.85 -14.83 12.92
CA VAL A 167 6.73 -15.25 12.05
C VAL A 167 7.19 -15.43 10.61
N GLN A 168 6.56 -16.36 9.90
CA GLN A 168 6.83 -16.57 8.48
C GLN A 168 6.29 -15.39 7.66
N LEU A 169 7.17 -14.78 6.87
CA LEU A 169 6.86 -13.62 6.03
C LEU A 169 7.31 -13.87 4.59
N PRO A 170 6.63 -13.28 3.59
CA PRO A 170 7.12 -13.23 2.23
C PRO A 170 8.50 -12.56 2.16
N ALA A 171 9.34 -13.01 1.22
CA ALA A 171 10.66 -12.43 1.01
C ALA A 171 10.57 -10.93 0.66
N ASP A 172 11.54 -10.16 1.13
CA ASP A 172 11.60 -8.72 0.90
C ASP A 172 11.53 -8.36 -0.59
N GLY A 173 10.57 -7.52 -0.95
CA GLY A 173 10.41 -7.02 -2.32
C GLY A 173 9.73 -7.99 -3.30
N ILE A 174 9.39 -9.21 -2.89
CA ILE A 174 8.65 -10.14 -3.76
C ILE A 174 7.25 -9.58 -4.03
N VAL A 175 6.79 -9.72 -5.27
CA VAL A 175 5.43 -9.31 -5.65
C VAL A 175 4.39 -10.31 -5.18
N SER A 176 4.76 -11.57 -5.16
CA SER A 176 3.81 -12.65 -4.98
C SER A 176 4.52 -13.95 -4.62
N GLU A 177 3.93 -14.71 -3.71
CA GLU A 177 4.46 -15.97 -3.23
C GLU A 177 3.43 -17.09 -3.42
N ASN A 178 3.88 -18.26 -3.90
CA ASN A 178 3.02 -19.44 -3.96
C ASN A 178 2.92 -20.02 -2.54
N ILE A 179 1.68 -20.21 -2.11
CA ILE A 179 1.32 -20.65 -0.76
C ILE A 179 0.70 -22.05 -0.74
N GLU A 180 0.56 -22.69 -1.90
CA GLU A 180 0.03 -24.04 -1.99
C GLU A 180 0.90 -25.01 -1.18
N GLY A 181 0.26 -25.79 -0.31
CA GLY A 181 0.95 -26.69 0.63
C GLY A 181 1.58 -26.02 1.86
N LYS A 182 1.51 -24.69 2.01
CA LYS A 182 1.99 -23.98 3.21
C LYS A 182 0.86 -23.77 4.22
N GLN A 183 1.14 -23.97 5.50
CA GLN A 183 0.25 -23.55 6.58
C GLN A 183 0.48 -22.06 6.83
N ILE A 184 -0.40 -21.23 6.28
CA ILE A 184 -0.34 -19.78 6.44
C ILE A 184 -1.54 -19.26 7.22
N ASP A 185 -1.31 -18.22 8.01
CA ASP A 185 -2.38 -17.43 8.61
C ASP A 185 -2.82 -16.35 7.61
N LYS A 186 -4.04 -16.47 7.09
CA LYS A 186 -4.58 -15.53 6.10
C LYS A 186 -4.76 -14.12 6.66
N ASP A 187 -5.04 -14.01 7.96
CA ASP A 187 -5.27 -12.72 8.61
C ASP A 187 -3.94 -11.99 8.79
N LEU A 188 -2.88 -12.71 9.20
CA LEU A 188 -1.51 -12.19 9.20
C LEU A 188 -1.12 -11.69 7.80
N TYR A 189 -1.27 -12.52 6.79
CA TYR A 189 -0.90 -12.22 5.41
C TYR A 189 -1.66 -11.00 4.85
N GLN A 190 -2.97 -10.93 5.08
CA GLN A 190 -3.77 -9.77 4.67
C GLN A 190 -3.30 -8.50 5.38
N MET A 191 -3.10 -8.55 6.70
CA MET A 191 -2.69 -7.42 7.52
C MET A 191 -1.36 -6.84 7.06
N ILE A 192 -0.37 -7.70 6.77
CA ILE A 192 0.94 -7.25 6.29
C ILE A 192 0.93 -6.75 4.84
N GLY A 193 -0.22 -6.79 4.14
CA GLY A 193 -0.37 -6.30 2.77
C GLY A 193 -0.11 -7.36 1.70
N TYR A 194 -0.22 -8.64 2.03
CA TYR A 194 -0.14 -9.78 1.12
C TYR A 194 -1.44 -10.61 1.16
N PRO A 195 -2.60 -10.04 0.81
CA PRO A 195 -3.85 -10.79 0.79
C PRO A 195 -3.75 -12.04 -0.10
N VAL A 196 -4.44 -13.08 0.33
CA VAL A 196 -4.41 -14.42 -0.28
C VAL A 196 -5.60 -14.60 -1.20
N TYR A 197 -5.34 -14.83 -2.48
CA TYR A 197 -6.35 -15.20 -3.47
C TYR A 197 -5.87 -16.37 -4.32
N GLY A 198 -6.69 -17.42 -4.40
CA GLY A 198 -6.29 -18.67 -5.05
C GLY A 198 -5.04 -19.27 -4.38
N PRO A 199 -4.05 -19.75 -5.15
CA PRO A 199 -2.83 -20.35 -4.61
C PRO A 199 -1.74 -19.33 -4.25
N ARG A 200 -2.04 -18.02 -4.24
CA ARG A 200 -1.02 -16.96 -4.17
C ARG A 200 -1.32 -15.94 -3.09
N ALA A 201 -0.28 -15.57 -2.34
CA ALA A 201 -0.23 -14.35 -1.55
C ALA A 201 0.41 -13.24 -2.39
N MET A 202 -0.23 -12.08 -2.53
CA MET A 202 0.21 -11.05 -3.47
C MET A 202 0.26 -9.69 -2.82
N ARG A 203 1.28 -8.90 -3.15
CA ARG A 203 1.38 -7.50 -2.76
C ARG A 203 0.11 -6.74 -3.13
N ILE A 204 -0.48 -6.13 -2.11
CA ILE A 204 -1.77 -5.44 -2.22
C ILE A 204 -1.77 -4.31 -3.26
N ASP A 205 -0.63 -3.63 -3.47
CA ASP A 205 -0.51 -2.57 -4.49
C ASP A 205 -0.58 -3.11 -5.92
N MET A 206 0.02 -4.28 -6.19
CA MET A 206 -0.03 -4.90 -7.52
C MET A 206 -1.38 -5.57 -7.76
N LEU A 207 -1.95 -6.21 -6.73
CA LEU A 207 -3.30 -6.75 -6.79
C LEU A 207 -4.32 -5.63 -7.08
N ASP A 208 -4.26 -4.51 -6.36
CA ASP A 208 -5.15 -3.38 -6.58
C ASP A 208 -5.02 -2.81 -8.00
N ARG A 209 -3.79 -2.73 -8.54
CA ARG A 209 -3.55 -2.31 -9.92
C ARG A 209 -4.25 -3.19 -10.94
N VAL A 210 -4.11 -4.52 -10.81
CA VAL A 210 -4.78 -5.49 -11.69
C VAL A 210 -6.30 -5.30 -11.60
N VAL A 211 -6.83 -5.26 -10.38
CA VAL A 211 -8.27 -5.16 -10.16
C VAL A 211 -8.82 -3.85 -10.73
N VAL A 212 -8.15 -2.71 -10.54
CA VAL A 212 -8.54 -1.43 -11.15
C VAL A 212 -8.59 -1.53 -12.68
N ASP A 213 -7.56 -2.11 -13.31
CA ASP A 213 -7.54 -2.27 -14.77
C ASP A 213 -8.65 -3.20 -15.29
N ILE A 214 -8.99 -4.25 -14.53
CA ILE A 214 -10.14 -5.13 -14.84
C ILE A 214 -11.45 -4.32 -14.85
N TYR A 215 -11.69 -3.50 -13.82
CA TYR A 215 -12.90 -2.68 -13.75
C TYR A 215 -12.94 -1.62 -14.86
N ASP A 216 -11.82 -0.96 -15.15
CA ASP A 216 -11.72 0.10 -16.17
C ASP A 216 -11.85 -0.43 -17.60
N SER A 217 -11.35 -1.65 -17.88
CA SER A 217 -11.39 -2.26 -19.20
C SER A 217 -12.62 -3.14 -19.45
N SER A 218 -13.44 -3.40 -18.43
CA SER A 218 -14.64 -4.20 -18.55
C SER A 218 -15.70 -3.57 -19.46
N LYS A 219 -16.33 -4.40 -20.30
CA LYS A 219 -17.47 -4.03 -21.15
C LYS A 219 -18.59 -5.05 -20.96
N ASP A 220 -19.81 -4.57 -20.78
CA ASP A 220 -20.99 -5.44 -20.54
C ASP A 220 -20.76 -6.48 -19.43
N TRP A 221 -20.07 -6.08 -18.36
CA TRP A 221 -19.68 -6.94 -17.24
C TRP A 221 -18.79 -8.13 -17.62
N LYS A 222 -18.09 -8.03 -18.75
CA LYS A 222 -17.11 -9.03 -19.19
C LYS A 222 -15.76 -8.36 -19.43
N PHE A 223 -14.70 -9.11 -19.23
CA PHE A 223 -13.34 -8.68 -19.55
C PHE A 223 -12.53 -9.88 -20.05
N GLN A 224 -11.51 -9.58 -20.84
CA GLN A 224 -10.50 -10.57 -21.24
C GLN A 224 -9.33 -10.49 -20.27
N ALA A 225 -8.85 -11.63 -19.78
CA ALA A 225 -7.59 -11.66 -19.04
C ALA A 225 -6.45 -11.17 -19.95
N LYS A 226 -5.45 -10.50 -19.37
CA LYS A 226 -4.29 -9.97 -20.11
C LYS A 226 -3.01 -10.62 -19.60
N HIS A 227 -2.07 -10.91 -20.50
CA HIS A 227 -0.72 -11.38 -20.12
C HIS A 227 -0.02 -10.40 -19.17
N GLN A 228 -0.32 -9.11 -19.31
CA GLN A 228 0.15 -8.05 -18.40
C GLN A 228 -0.24 -8.29 -16.92
N TYR A 229 -1.33 -9.00 -16.64
CA TYR A 229 -1.70 -9.35 -15.27
C TYR A 229 -0.76 -10.42 -14.69
N CYS A 230 -0.33 -11.39 -15.49
CA CYS A 230 0.68 -12.38 -15.09
C CYS A 230 2.01 -11.69 -14.79
N GLU A 231 2.42 -10.72 -15.61
CA GLU A 231 3.64 -9.93 -15.40
C GLU A 231 3.57 -9.12 -14.10
N TRP A 232 2.47 -8.38 -13.88
CA TRP A 232 2.30 -7.57 -12.67
C TRP A 232 2.17 -8.39 -11.40
N LEU A 233 1.63 -9.60 -11.47
CA LEU A 233 1.49 -10.50 -10.32
C LEU A 233 2.60 -11.53 -10.24
N GLY A 234 3.55 -11.54 -11.19
CA GLY A 234 4.61 -12.55 -11.28
C GLY A 234 4.11 -14.00 -11.20
N CYS A 235 2.99 -14.34 -11.83
CA CYS A 235 2.34 -15.66 -11.72
C CYS A 235 2.13 -16.33 -13.08
N THR A 236 1.85 -17.64 -13.08
CA THR A 236 1.48 -18.37 -14.29
C THR A 236 0.05 -18.03 -14.72
N ILE A 237 -0.30 -18.38 -15.96
CA ILE A 237 -1.67 -18.19 -16.47
C ILE A 237 -2.69 -19.01 -15.66
N GLU A 238 -2.33 -20.24 -15.28
CA GLU A 238 -3.17 -21.11 -14.45
C GLU A 238 -3.44 -20.47 -13.08
N ASP A 239 -2.41 -19.93 -12.44
CA ASP A 239 -2.54 -19.22 -11.17
C ASP A 239 -3.39 -17.96 -11.33
N LEU A 240 -3.21 -17.21 -12.42
CA LEU A 240 -4.02 -16.03 -12.71
C LEU A 240 -5.50 -16.38 -12.77
N TYR A 241 -5.88 -17.46 -13.45
CA TYR A 241 -7.28 -17.89 -13.53
C TYR A 241 -7.84 -18.25 -12.16
N LYS A 242 -7.09 -19.01 -11.34
CA LYS A 242 -7.48 -19.33 -9.96
C LYS A 242 -7.60 -18.07 -9.09
N ILE A 243 -6.73 -17.07 -9.29
CA ILE A 243 -6.81 -15.77 -8.61
C ILE A 243 -8.09 -15.02 -9.00
N LEU A 244 -8.40 -14.93 -10.31
CA LEU A 244 -9.59 -14.24 -10.80
C LEU A 244 -10.88 -14.92 -10.30
N GLU A 245 -10.91 -16.25 -10.27
CA GLU A 245 -12.00 -17.03 -9.69
C GLU A 245 -12.14 -16.78 -8.18
N ALA A 246 -11.02 -16.74 -7.44
CA ALA A 246 -11.03 -16.43 -6.01
C ALA A 246 -11.47 -14.98 -5.70
N LEU A 247 -11.24 -14.03 -6.62
CA LEU A 247 -11.81 -12.68 -6.56
C LEU A 247 -13.33 -12.65 -6.83
N GLY A 248 -13.88 -13.76 -7.32
CA GLY A 248 -15.30 -13.97 -7.59
C GLY A 248 -15.72 -13.73 -9.04
N HIS A 249 -14.76 -13.65 -9.97
CA HIS A 249 -15.04 -13.59 -11.40
C HIS A 249 -15.36 -14.98 -11.94
N LYS A 250 -16.29 -15.09 -12.90
CA LYS A 250 -16.65 -16.38 -13.51
C LYS A 250 -15.96 -16.54 -14.85
N ARG A 251 -15.19 -17.61 -15.02
CA ARG A 251 -14.57 -17.95 -16.31
C ARG A 251 -15.64 -18.31 -17.33
N ILE A 252 -15.54 -17.73 -18.53
CA ILE A 252 -16.36 -18.07 -19.70
C ILE A 252 -15.44 -18.92 -20.58
N VAL A 253 -15.56 -20.24 -20.47
CA VAL A 253 -14.86 -21.14 -21.38
C VAL A 253 -15.53 -20.99 -22.74
N SER A 254 -14.80 -20.46 -23.72
CA SER A 254 -15.22 -20.52 -25.13
C SER A 254 -14.97 -21.94 -25.63
N ASP A 255 -16.00 -22.57 -26.18
CA ASP A 255 -16.02 -23.97 -26.65
C ASP A 255 -14.98 -24.30 -27.77
N GLU A 256 -14.12 -23.36 -28.17
CA GLU A 256 -13.08 -23.57 -29.18
C GLU A 256 -11.84 -24.31 -28.65
N GLN A 257 -11.63 -24.40 -27.33
CA GLN A 257 -10.49 -25.14 -26.74
C GLN A 257 -10.82 -26.60 -26.38
N ALA A 258 -12.10 -27.00 -26.41
CA ALA A 258 -12.50 -28.39 -26.13
C ALA A 258 -12.18 -29.37 -27.28
N SER A 259 -11.81 -28.85 -28.47
CA SER A 259 -11.48 -29.67 -29.63
C SER A 259 -10.00 -30.03 -29.78
N GLU A 260 -9.09 -29.41 -29.03
CA GLU A 260 -7.64 -29.69 -29.15
C GLU A 260 -7.11 -30.71 -28.12
N GLU A 261 -7.81 -30.95 -27.01
CA GLU A 261 -7.39 -31.92 -25.99
C GLU A 261 -7.91 -33.36 -26.20
N SER A 262 -8.73 -33.62 -27.23
CA SER A 262 -9.28 -34.96 -27.50
C SER A 262 -8.59 -35.75 -28.63
N GLY A 263 -7.40 -35.36 -29.05
CA GLY A 263 -6.72 -35.99 -30.20
C GLY A 263 -5.21 -36.09 -30.05
N ALA A 264 -4.70 -36.77 -29.03
CA ALA A 264 -3.28 -37.12 -28.97
C ALA A 264 -3.06 -38.53 -28.40
N GLU A 265 -3.03 -39.52 -29.30
CA GLU A 265 -2.21 -40.73 -29.13
C GLU A 265 -1.04 -40.69 -30.14
N PRO A 266 0.15 -41.21 -29.80
CA PRO A 266 1.40 -40.85 -30.45
C PRO A 266 1.87 -41.88 -31.49
N GLU A 267 2.35 -41.41 -32.65
CA GLU A 267 3.26 -42.19 -33.50
C GLU A 267 4.49 -41.36 -33.93
N LYS A 268 5.65 -42.02 -33.92
CA LYS A 268 7.00 -41.46 -34.08
C LYS A 268 7.50 -41.44 -35.53
N ALA A 269 8.25 -40.37 -35.84
CA ALA A 269 9.46 -40.24 -36.70
C ALA A 269 9.33 -40.60 -38.21
N ASN A 270 9.94 -39.91 -39.19
CA ASN A 270 11.20 -39.16 -39.26
C ASN A 270 11.30 -38.39 -40.62
N GLY A 271 12.15 -37.34 -40.71
CA GLY A 271 12.90 -37.01 -41.96
C GLY A 271 12.63 -35.67 -42.69
N ALA A 272 13.53 -34.70 -42.49
CA ALA A 272 14.16 -33.69 -43.39
C ALA A 272 13.75 -33.67 -44.89
N GLU A 273 13.76 -32.59 -45.69
CA GLU A 273 14.19 -31.17 -45.63
C GLU A 273 13.77 -30.57 -47.01
N GLU A 274 13.28 -29.32 -47.09
CA GLU A 274 13.66 -28.32 -48.11
C GLU A 274 12.76 -27.06 -48.04
N VAL A 275 13.43 -25.93 -48.15
CA VAL A 275 12.91 -24.56 -48.17
C VAL A 275 12.58 -24.20 -49.63
N PRO A 276 11.56 -23.37 -49.90
CA PRO A 276 11.93 -22.10 -50.51
C PRO A 276 11.26 -20.88 -49.89
N SER A 277 12.04 -19.81 -50.00
CA SER A 277 11.85 -18.44 -49.58
C SER A 277 10.68 -17.74 -50.27
N GLY A 278 9.92 -16.98 -49.48
CA GLY A 278 9.70 -15.56 -49.78
C GLY A 278 8.25 -15.10 -49.86
N GLU A 279 7.72 -14.51 -48.78
CA GLU A 279 7.14 -13.16 -48.84
C GLU A 279 7.01 -12.56 -47.43
N LYS A 280 7.36 -11.27 -47.33
CA LYS A 280 7.35 -10.47 -46.10
C LYS A 280 5.91 -10.26 -45.62
N VAL A 281 5.64 -10.56 -44.34
CA VAL A 281 4.59 -9.87 -43.58
C VAL A 281 5.16 -9.45 -42.23
N GLU A 282 4.96 -8.17 -41.92
CA GLU A 282 5.50 -7.43 -40.80
C GLU A 282 4.94 -7.89 -39.45
N GLY A 283 5.85 -8.09 -38.49
CA GLY A 283 5.76 -7.72 -37.08
C GLY A 283 4.41 -7.77 -36.36
N GLY A 284 4.15 -8.89 -35.69
CA GLY A 284 3.17 -8.97 -34.61
C GLY A 284 3.24 -10.32 -33.91
N THR A 285 4.18 -10.50 -32.98
CA THR A 285 4.14 -11.63 -32.04
C THR A 285 2.98 -11.42 -31.06
N GLY A 286 1.75 -11.72 -31.47
CA GLY A 286 0.60 -11.72 -30.59
C GLY A 286 0.62 -13.00 -29.77
N LEU A 287 0.90 -12.90 -28.47
CA LEU A 287 0.59 -14.01 -27.55
C LEU A 287 -0.91 -14.35 -27.71
N PRO A 288 -1.30 -15.64 -27.66
CA PRO A 288 -2.69 -16.03 -27.78
C PRO A 288 -3.55 -15.29 -26.76
N GLY A 289 -4.76 -14.89 -27.18
CA GLY A 289 -5.72 -14.22 -26.31
C GLY A 289 -6.10 -15.13 -25.14
N LEU A 290 -6.01 -14.61 -23.92
CA LEU A 290 -6.42 -15.34 -22.73
C LEU A 290 -7.95 -15.37 -22.61
N ASP A 291 -8.44 -16.24 -21.74
CA ASP A 291 -9.86 -16.44 -21.46
C ASP A 291 -10.63 -15.19 -21.04
N MET A 292 -11.93 -15.24 -21.33
CA MET A 292 -12.92 -14.23 -20.94
C MET A 292 -13.51 -14.56 -19.57
N PHE A 293 -13.84 -13.51 -18.82
CA PHE A 293 -14.43 -13.61 -17.48
C PHE A 293 -15.64 -12.68 -17.33
N GLU A 294 -16.68 -13.11 -16.61
CA GLU A 294 -17.79 -12.28 -16.15
C GLU A 294 -17.44 -11.64 -14.79
N LEU A 295 -17.65 -10.33 -14.65
CA LEU A 295 -17.42 -9.59 -13.41
C LEU A 295 -18.38 -10.05 -12.31
N ARG A 296 -17.86 -10.11 -11.08
CA ARG A 296 -18.69 -10.27 -9.89
C ARG A 296 -19.68 -9.11 -9.82
N ARG A 297 -20.98 -9.42 -9.81
CA ARG A 297 -22.03 -8.43 -9.54
C ARG A 297 -21.97 -8.03 -8.07
N GLY A 298 -21.35 -6.89 -7.78
CA GLY A 298 -21.44 -6.27 -6.45
C GLY A 298 -22.88 -5.87 -6.12
N LYS A 299 -23.21 -5.74 -4.83
CA LYS A 299 -24.52 -5.27 -4.33
C LYS A 299 -24.92 -3.86 -4.81
N MET A 300 -24.08 -3.18 -5.62
CA MET A 300 -24.41 -1.93 -6.29
C MET A 300 -25.36 -2.08 -7.49
N SER A 301 -25.63 -3.31 -7.97
CA SER A 301 -26.55 -3.56 -9.10
C SER A 301 -28.05 -3.49 -8.74
N GLY A 302 -28.42 -3.35 -7.47
CA GLY A 302 -29.81 -3.47 -7.03
C GLY A 302 -30.74 -2.29 -7.29
N LYS A 303 -30.22 -1.09 -7.61
CA LYS A 303 -31.06 0.09 -7.93
C LYS A 303 -30.36 0.99 -8.95
N ALA A 304 -30.39 0.60 -10.22
CA ALA A 304 -30.44 1.60 -11.29
C ALA A 304 -31.79 2.32 -11.19
N LYS A 305 -31.94 3.27 -10.24
CA LYS A 305 -33.03 4.24 -10.31
C LYS A 305 -32.78 5.09 -11.55
N GLU A 306 -33.76 5.10 -12.44
CA GLU A 306 -33.79 5.96 -13.62
C GLU A 306 -33.31 7.37 -13.27
N LYS A 307 -32.40 7.89 -14.09
CA LYS A 307 -31.94 9.28 -13.98
C LYS A 307 -33.17 10.19 -14.06
N PRO A 308 -33.44 11.06 -13.07
CA PRO A 308 -34.52 12.04 -13.21
C PRO A 308 -34.17 12.98 -14.36
N LYS A 309 -35.04 13.05 -15.37
CA LYS A 309 -34.92 13.99 -16.49
C LYS A 309 -34.97 15.42 -15.94
N PHE A 310 -33.83 16.11 -15.98
CA PHE A 310 -33.75 17.51 -15.61
C PHE A 310 -34.42 18.38 -16.69
N SER A 311 -35.69 18.74 -16.50
CA SER A 311 -36.36 19.72 -17.36
C SER A 311 -35.89 21.13 -16.99
N LYS A 312 -35.27 21.85 -17.94
CA LYS A 312 -34.89 23.26 -17.79
C LYS A 312 -36.12 24.12 -17.41
N PRO A 313 -36.05 24.97 -16.37
CA PRO A 313 -37.11 25.93 -16.12
C PRO A 313 -37.11 27.04 -17.19
N LYS A 314 -38.29 27.35 -17.74
CA LYS A 314 -38.50 28.48 -18.65
C LYS A 314 -38.27 29.82 -17.94
N ALA A 315 -37.53 30.70 -18.58
CA ALA A 315 -37.27 32.07 -18.16
C ALA A 315 -38.58 32.87 -17.96
N ARG A 316 -38.77 33.47 -16.78
CA ARG A 316 -39.82 34.46 -16.53
C ARG A 316 -39.30 35.86 -16.90
N LYS A 317 -40.05 36.57 -17.76
CA LYS A 317 -39.83 37.98 -18.12
C LYS A 317 -40.04 38.91 -16.90
N PRO A 318 -39.29 40.02 -16.77
CA PRO A 318 -39.50 40.99 -15.70
C PRO A 318 -40.70 41.91 -16.00
N LYS A 319 -41.49 42.20 -14.97
CA LYS A 319 -42.61 43.17 -14.98
C LYS A 319 -42.12 44.56 -14.52
N LYS A 320 -42.74 45.60 -15.08
CA LYS A 320 -42.44 47.04 -14.98
C LYS A 320 -43.18 47.71 -13.79
N GLY A 321 -42.56 48.74 -13.18
CA GLY A 321 -43.15 49.76 -12.28
C GLY A 321 -43.10 49.39 -10.78
N ASP A 322 -42.71 50.22 -9.81
CA ASP A 322 -42.81 51.68 -9.69
C ASP A 322 -41.71 52.33 -8.79
N LYS A 323 -41.61 53.66 -8.91
CA LYS A 323 -40.56 54.58 -8.41
C LYS A 323 -40.57 54.83 -6.89
N ALA A 324 -39.39 55.08 -6.30
CA ALA A 324 -39.20 56.12 -5.27
C ALA A 324 -37.74 56.59 -5.18
N LYS A 325 -37.55 57.83 -4.75
CA LYS A 325 -36.40 58.74 -4.94
C LYS A 325 -35.26 58.52 -3.93
N GLY A 326 -34.03 58.89 -4.32
CA GLY A 326 -32.96 59.25 -3.40
C GLY A 326 -31.55 59.19 -4.00
N LYS A 327 -31.04 60.32 -4.50
CA LYS A 327 -29.61 60.55 -4.80
C LYS A 327 -28.99 61.28 -3.59
N PRO A 328 -27.69 61.10 -3.29
CA PRO A 328 -26.74 62.07 -3.83
C PRO A 328 -25.39 61.48 -4.31
N ASN A 329 -24.67 62.34 -5.02
CA ASN A 329 -23.45 62.15 -5.80
C ASN A 329 -22.22 61.65 -5.01
N GLY A 330 -21.35 60.92 -5.71
CA GLY A 330 -19.94 60.74 -5.36
C GLY A 330 -19.14 60.24 -6.57
N LYS A 331 -18.07 60.95 -6.92
CA LYS A 331 -17.28 60.88 -8.15
C LYS A 331 -16.35 59.66 -8.25
N SER A 332 -16.13 59.23 -9.51
CA SER A 332 -14.89 58.72 -10.15
C SER A 332 -13.90 57.83 -9.36
N GLY A 333 -13.59 56.66 -9.91
CA GLY A 333 -12.35 55.93 -9.59
C GLY A 333 -12.19 54.68 -10.44
N GLY A 334 -11.05 54.55 -11.13
CA GLY A 334 -10.80 53.59 -12.21
C GLY A 334 -10.83 52.10 -11.85
N LYS A 335 -11.04 51.28 -12.89
CA LYS A 335 -10.86 49.82 -12.90
C LYS A 335 -9.45 49.43 -12.41
N PRO A 336 -9.29 48.44 -11.51
CA PRO A 336 -8.00 47.82 -11.26
C PRO A 336 -7.65 46.85 -12.41
N LYS A 337 -6.50 47.08 -13.05
CA LYS A 337 -5.85 46.14 -13.97
C LYS A 337 -5.28 44.96 -13.16
N SER A 338 -5.56 43.76 -13.63
CA SER A 338 -4.92 42.50 -13.22
C SER A 338 -3.41 42.54 -13.44
N GLN A 339 -2.63 42.41 -12.36
CA GLN A 339 -1.18 42.14 -12.44
C GLN A 339 -0.94 40.63 -12.43
N ALA A 340 -0.14 40.17 -13.40
CA ALA A 340 0.37 38.80 -13.49
C ALA A 340 1.35 38.50 -12.33
N PRO A 341 1.49 37.23 -11.90
CA PRO A 341 2.36 36.85 -10.80
C PRO A 341 3.84 37.02 -11.17
N LYS A 342 4.59 37.73 -10.31
CA LYS A 342 6.04 37.88 -10.42
C LYS A 342 6.73 36.60 -9.93
N SER A 343 7.58 36.04 -10.78
CA SER A 343 8.53 34.97 -10.44
C SER A 343 9.54 35.48 -9.41
N ILE A 344 9.63 34.81 -8.27
CA ILE A 344 10.67 35.02 -7.26
C ILE A 344 11.86 34.14 -7.66
N THR A 345 12.91 34.76 -8.20
CA THR A 345 14.22 34.12 -8.36
C THR A 345 14.97 34.29 -7.04
N VAL A 346 15.20 33.19 -6.32
CA VAL A 346 16.07 33.16 -5.14
C VAL A 346 17.48 32.85 -5.61
N SER A 347 18.37 33.84 -5.52
CA SER A 347 19.81 33.67 -5.75
C SER A 347 20.45 33.17 -4.46
N ILE A 348 20.85 31.90 -4.40
CA ILE A 348 21.64 31.36 -3.30
C ILE A 348 23.10 31.76 -3.54
N LYS A 349 23.65 32.57 -2.63
CA LYS A 349 25.07 32.91 -2.58
C LYS A 349 25.78 31.69 -1.98
N GLY A 350 26.67 31.08 -2.76
CA GLY A 350 27.45 29.92 -2.30
C GLY A 350 28.46 30.36 -1.25
N ASP A 351 28.33 29.82 -0.05
CA ASP A 351 29.41 29.79 0.93
C ASP A 351 30.37 28.67 0.51
N GLN A 352 31.62 29.05 0.23
CA GLN A 352 32.76 28.17 0.39
C GLN A 352 32.87 27.88 1.89
N ASP A 353 33.03 26.61 2.27
CA ASP A 353 34.02 26.19 3.27
C ASP A 353 34.04 24.65 3.40
N ASP A 354 35.28 24.13 3.35
CA ASP A 354 35.85 23.00 4.08
C ASP A 354 35.32 21.58 3.85
N ASN A 355 35.82 20.96 2.77
CA ASN A 355 35.79 19.53 2.52
C ASN A 355 36.92 18.80 3.28
N SER A 356 36.90 18.82 4.61
CA SER A 356 37.90 18.14 5.46
C SER A 356 37.41 16.85 6.14
N ASP A 357 36.16 16.43 5.89
CA ASP A 357 35.60 15.21 6.49
C ASP A 357 34.81 14.34 5.49
N SER A 358 35.34 14.24 4.26
CA SER A 358 34.80 13.32 3.23
C SER A 358 35.62 12.02 3.20
N PRO A 359 34.96 10.85 3.27
CA PRO A 359 35.63 9.54 3.27
C PRO A 359 36.36 9.20 1.96
N PHE A 360 36.29 10.06 0.95
CA PHE A 360 36.96 9.88 -0.35
C PHE A 360 38.31 10.63 -0.48
N ALA A 361 38.68 11.49 0.49
CA ALA A 361 39.94 12.26 0.44
C ALA A 361 41.20 11.37 0.49
N VAL A 362 41.08 10.15 1.03
CA VAL A 362 42.17 9.17 1.13
C VAL A 362 42.57 8.60 -0.25
N LEU A 363 41.67 8.62 -1.24
CA LEU A 363 41.94 8.07 -2.57
C LEU A 363 42.72 9.02 -3.49
N GLU A 364 42.64 10.34 -3.27
CA GLU A 364 43.42 11.31 -4.06
C GLU A 364 44.91 11.33 -3.67
N GLN A 365 45.24 11.01 -2.41
CA GLN A 365 46.63 10.95 -1.95
C GLN A 365 47.42 9.75 -2.50
N LEU A 366 46.74 8.76 -3.09
CA LEU A 366 47.36 7.57 -3.68
C LEU A 366 47.65 7.69 -5.20
N LYS A 367 47.23 8.79 -5.86
CA LYS A 367 47.50 9.01 -7.29
C LYS A 367 48.78 9.81 -7.58
N ASN A 368 49.38 10.42 -6.57
CA ASN A 368 50.59 11.25 -6.72
C ASN A 368 51.83 10.64 -6.03
N LYS A 369 51.96 9.31 -6.05
CA LYS A 369 53.19 8.64 -5.63
C LYS A 369 53.75 7.74 -6.71
#